data_AF-A0A376ZPR5-F1
#
_entry.id   AF-A0A376ZPR5-F1
#
_cell.length_a   1.000
_cell.length_b   1.000
_cell.length_c   1.000
_cell.angle_alpha   90.00
_cell.angle_beta   90.00
_cell.angle_gamma   90.00
#
_symmetry.space_group_name_H-M   'P 1'
#
loop_
_entity.id
_entity.type
_entity.pdbx_description
1 polymer ?
#
loop_
_entity_poly.entity_id
_entity_poly.type
_entity_poly.pdbx_seq_one_letter_code
_entity_poly.pdbx_strand_id
1 'polypeptide(L)' 'MNHMWTISCLQLHPKAIMVCDEPSTMELKVKTLRYFNELEAENIKGL' A
#
# COMPACT_ATOMS: atom_id res chain seq x y z
N MET A 1 10.58 12.13 4.51
CA MET A 1 9.47 12.80 3.82
C MET A 1 10.06 13.73 2.80
N ASN A 2 9.82 13.50 1.50
CA ASN A 2 10.31 14.41 0.46
C ASN A 2 9.13 15.19 -0.14
N HIS A 3 9.41 16.33 -0.75
CA HIS A 3 8.37 17.17 -1.38
C HIS A 3 8.21 16.92 -2.89
N MET A 4 9.03 16.04 -3.48
CA MET A 4 8.94 15.67 -4.90
C MET A 4 7.72 14.78 -5.17
N TRP A 5 7.32 13.97 -4.20
CA TRP A 5 6.16 13.08 -4.28
C TRP A 5 5.21 13.37 -3.12
N THR A 6 4.21 14.20 -3.36
CA THR A 6 3.28 14.68 -2.32
C THR A 6 2.53 13.54 -1.63
N ILE A 7 2.31 12.41 -2.31
CA ILE A 7 1.70 11.22 -1.71
C ILE A 7 2.50 10.66 -0.53
N SER A 8 3.82 10.90 -0.49
CA SER A 8 4.66 10.45 0.62
C SER A 8 4.23 11.05 1.96
N CYS A 9 3.55 12.21 1.97
CA CYS A 9 2.92 12.84 3.14
C CYS A 9 2.06 11.86 3.97
N LEU A 10 1.42 10.87 3.33
CA LEU A 10 0.58 9.88 4.01
C LEU A 10 1.34 8.99 4.98
N GLN A 11 2.66 8.87 4.85
CA GLN A 11 3.49 8.10 5.81
C GLN A 11 3.43 8.67 7.23
N LEU A 12 3.09 9.96 7.40
CA LEU A 12 2.94 10.60 8.71
C LEU A 12 1.48 10.62 9.21
N HIS A 13 0.52 10.18 8.38
CA HIS A 13 -0.89 10.23 8.74
C HIS A 13 -1.25 9.04 9.63
N PRO A 14 -1.90 9.25 10.80
CA PRO A 14 -2.15 8.18 11.77
C PRO A 14 -3.15 7.12 11.28
N LYS A 15 -3.88 7.39 10.19
CA LYS A 15 -4.93 6.52 9.63
C LYS A 15 -4.92 6.55 8.10
N ALA A 16 -3.81 6.18 7.48
CA ALA A 16 -3.72 6.09 6.02
C ALA A 16 -4.05 4.67 5.54
N ILE A 17 -4.82 4.58 4.46
CA ILE A 17 -5.10 3.33 3.72
C ILE A 17 -4.88 3.64 2.24
N MET A 18 -4.23 2.71 1.53
CA MET A 18 -3.99 2.81 0.10
C MET A 18 -4.64 1.59 -0.58
N VAL A 19 -5.48 1.84 -1.57
CA VAL A 19 -6.15 0.81 -2.36
C VAL A 19 -5.64 0.92 -3.79
N CYS A 20 -5.11 -0.18 -4.32
CA CYS A 20 -4.51 -0.25 -5.64
C CYS A 20 -5.02 -1.49 -6.38
N ASP A 21 -5.05 -1.42 -7.71
CA ASP A 21 -5.20 -2.58 -8.58
C ASP A 21 -3.84 -3.25 -8.84
N GLU A 22 -3.85 -4.46 -9.41
CA GLU A 22 -2.62 -5.22 -9.67
C GLU A 22 -1.61 -4.47 -10.57
N PRO A 23 -2.01 -3.82 -11.69
CA PRO A 23 -1.07 -3.07 -12.54
C PRO A 23 -0.33 -1.93 -11.82
N SER A 24 -0.98 -1.26 -10.85
CA SER A 24 -0.33 -0.20 -10.06
C SER A 24 0.77 -0.72 -9.13
N THR A 25 0.90 -2.04 -8.96
CA THR A 25 1.89 -2.65 -8.07
C THR A 25 3.18 -3.08 -8.76
N MET A 26 3.25 -2.96 -10.09
CA MET A 26 4.36 -3.49 -10.90
C MET A 26 5.74 -2.91 -10.56
N GLU A 27 5.78 -1.68 -10.03
CA GLU A 27 7.03 -1.01 -9.62
C GLU A 27 7.43 -1.33 -8.17
N LEU A 28 6.56 -2.01 -7.41
CA LEU A 28 6.81 -2.38 -6.02
C LEU A 28 7.66 -3.66 -5.94
N LYS A 29 8.44 -3.77 -4.85
CA LYS A 29 9.13 -5.02 -4.55
C LYS A 29 8.11 -6.10 -4.19
N VAL A 30 8.29 -7.31 -4.73
CA VAL A 30 7.45 -8.48 -4.43
C VAL A 30 7.29 -8.73 -2.93
N LYS A 31 8.36 -8.51 -2.13
CA LYS A 31 8.29 -8.61 -0.66
C LYS A 31 7.28 -7.65 -0.05
N THR A 32 7.21 -6.42 -0.54
CA THR A 32 6.30 -5.39 -0.03
C THR A 32 4.85 -5.80 -0.30
N LEU A 33 4.58 -6.31 -1.50
CA LEU A 33 3.24 -6.80 -1.85
C LEU A 33 2.81 -7.97 -0.98
N ARG A 34 3.66 -8.98 -0.83
CA ARG A 34 3.37 -10.14 0.02
C ARG A 34 3.09 -9.73 1.47
N TYR A 35 3.88 -8.82 2.02
CA TYR A 35 3.68 -8.33 3.38
C TYR A 35 2.29 -7.74 3.61
N PHE A 36 1.82 -6.84 2.72
CA PHE A 36 0.50 -6.21 2.89
C PHE A 36 -0.65 -7.15 2.53
N ASN A 37 -0.49 -8.02 1.53
CA ASN A 37 -1.50 -9.03 1.19
C ASN A 37 -1.71 -10.04 2.33
N GLU A 38 -0.64 -10.47 3.01
CA GLU A 38 -0.74 -11.36 4.17
C GLU A 38 -1.37 -10.65 5.38
N LEU A 39 -1.03 -9.38 5.59
CA LEU A 39 -1.56 -8.58 6.69
C LEU A 39 -3.07 -8.32 6.55
N GLU A 40 -3.53 -8.03 5.32
CA GLU A 40 -4.94 -7.73 5.02
C GLU A 40 -5.73 -8.97 4.59
N ALA A 41 -5.13 -10.17 4.56
CA ALA A 41 -5.73 -11.38 4.03
C ALA A 41 -7.13 -11.67 4.59
N GLU A 42 -7.32 -11.52 5.91
CA GLU A 42 -8.63 -11.72 6.54
C GLU A 42 -9.64 -10.61 6.18
N ASN A 43 -9.16 -9.38 6.04
CA ASN A 43 -10.00 -8.20 5.80
C ASN A 43 -10.52 -8.15 4.35
N ILE A 44 -9.80 -8.77 3.40
CA ILE A 44 -10.15 -8.77 1.98
C ILE A 44 -10.81 -10.06 1.49
N LYS A 45 -11.01 -11.07 2.34
CA LYS A 45 -11.57 -12.39 1.97
C LYS A 45 -12.96 -12.37 1.31
N GLY A 46 -13.74 -11.32 1.54
CA GLY A 46 -15.12 -11.19 1.07
C GLY A 46 -15.34 -10.12 -0.01
N LEU A 47 -14.26 -9.55 -0.53
CA LEU A 47 -14.25 -8.68 -1.71
C LEU A 47 -14.14 -9.54 -2.97
#